data_AF-A0A8J9QY22-F1
#
_entry.id   AF-A0A8J9QY22-F1
#
_cell.length_a   1.000
_cell.length_b   1.000
_cell.length_c   1.000
_cell.angle_alpha   90.00
_cell.angle_beta   90.00
_cell.angle_gamma   90.00
#
_symmetry.space_group_name_H-M   'P 1'
#
loop_
_entity.id
_entity.type
_entity.pdbx_description
1 polymer ?
#
loop_
_entity_poly.entity_id
_entity_poly.type
_entity_poly.pdbx_seq_one_letter_code
_entity_poly.pdbx_strand_id
1 'polypeptide(L)'
;SIMYQKFSNSSSEVYFPHNNAVEWKPHCSTCDVCNSSKNWGKRKGTMNQNSLIKKRKISVEHGKKNKNGKISPLWKKNRTLNQIKSKCKHFHLDSNLLVVDFPSDFTKSVTCQVCEHILSDPVQTSCKHLFCRICILKYFKLMGCYCPACRHTCFPTDLATPVKSFLNILNSLVLKCTVTGCDEEILLAKYSQHISKHKEMKGKEAYVHINKGGRP
;
A
#
# COMPACT_ATOMS: atom_id res chain seq x y z
N SER A 1 50.81 -6.90 30.21
CA SER A 1 50.95 -7.82 29.07
C SER A 1 49.75 -7.67 28.15
N ILE A 2 49.96 -7.28 26.90
CA ILE A 2 48.88 -6.98 25.94
C ILE A 2 48.74 -8.15 24.97
N MET A 3 47.55 -8.72 24.87
CA MET A 3 47.25 -9.89 24.03
C MET A 3 46.99 -9.44 22.59
N TYR A 4 47.90 -9.75 21.66
CA TYR A 4 47.71 -9.48 20.24
C TYR A 4 46.82 -10.54 19.57
N GLN A 5 45.57 -10.18 19.28
CA GLN A 5 44.68 -11.00 18.46
C GLN A 5 44.96 -10.74 16.97
N LYS A 6 45.74 -11.61 16.33
CA LYS A 6 46.01 -11.54 14.89
C LYS A 6 44.79 -12.04 14.10
N PHE A 7 44.11 -11.13 13.40
CA PHE A 7 43.20 -11.49 12.32
C PHE A 7 43.98 -11.59 11.00
N SER A 8 43.88 -12.72 10.31
CA SER A 8 44.50 -12.94 9.02
C SER A 8 43.66 -12.33 7.90
N ASN A 9 44.06 -11.16 7.40
CA ASN A 9 43.53 -10.61 6.15
C ASN A 9 44.10 -11.41 4.96
N SER A 10 43.29 -12.30 4.38
CA SER A 10 43.51 -12.79 3.01
C SER A 10 42.60 -12.01 2.06
N SER A 11 43.16 -11.05 1.33
CA SER A 11 42.45 -10.31 0.30
C SER A 11 42.14 -11.20 -0.90
N SER A 12 40.90 -11.67 -1.02
CA SER A 12 40.41 -12.27 -2.26
C SER A 12 40.17 -11.16 -3.29
N GLU A 13 41.17 -10.86 -4.11
CA GLU A 13 41.00 -9.98 -5.27
C GLU A 13 40.06 -10.64 -6.28
N VAL A 14 38.80 -10.20 -6.30
CA VAL A 14 37.84 -10.59 -7.34
C VAL A 14 38.01 -9.61 -8.51
N TYR A 15 38.64 -10.10 -9.57
CA TYR A 15 38.79 -9.36 -10.82
C TYR A 15 37.41 -9.13 -11.46
N PHE A 16 36.99 -7.87 -11.57
CA PHE A 16 35.80 -7.46 -12.31
C PHE A 16 36.21 -6.90 -13.68
N PRO A 17 35.90 -7.59 -14.80
CA PRO A 17 36.13 -7.04 -16.12
C PRO A 17 35.32 -5.77 -16.36
N HIS A 18 35.98 -4.76 -16.92
CA HIS A 18 35.41 -3.42 -17.12
C HIS A 18 34.33 -3.41 -18.22
N ASN A 19 33.22 -2.73 -17.95
CA ASN A 19 32.13 -2.33 -18.86
C ASN A 19 32.09 -2.99 -20.26
N ASN A 20 31.31 -4.07 -20.39
CA ASN A 20 30.57 -4.38 -21.61
C ASN A 20 29.14 -4.74 -21.22
N ALA A 21 28.14 -4.16 -21.88
CA ALA A 21 26.75 -4.48 -21.61
C ALA A 21 26.46 -5.92 -22.07
N VAL A 22 26.11 -6.80 -21.14
CA VAL A 22 25.76 -8.20 -21.47
C VAL A 22 24.42 -8.20 -22.20
N GLU A 23 24.44 -8.57 -23.48
CA GLU A 23 23.24 -8.71 -24.29
C GLU A 23 22.33 -9.82 -23.71
N TRP A 24 21.15 -9.43 -23.22
CA TRP A 24 20.20 -10.35 -22.62
C TRP A 24 19.52 -11.21 -23.69
N LYS A 25 19.86 -12.50 -23.71
CA LYS A 25 19.15 -13.50 -24.53
C LYS A 25 18.02 -14.16 -23.74
N PRO A 26 16.88 -14.52 -24.37
CA PRO A 26 15.83 -15.27 -23.71
C PRO A 26 16.34 -16.61 -23.17
N HIS A 27 15.76 -17.09 -22.06
CA HIS A 27 16.18 -18.36 -21.47
C HIS A 27 15.98 -19.53 -22.45
N CYS A 28 16.97 -20.43 -22.51
CA CYS A 28 16.86 -21.70 -23.19
C CYS A 28 16.40 -22.79 -22.21
N SER A 29 15.60 -23.74 -22.67
CA SER A 29 15.07 -24.86 -21.87
C SER A 29 16.14 -25.84 -21.36
N THR A 30 17.37 -25.75 -21.86
CA THR A 30 18.52 -26.57 -21.46
C THR A 30 19.46 -25.82 -20.50
N CYS A 31 18.92 -25.03 -19.56
CA CYS A 31 19.72 -24.30 -18.57
C CYS A 31 20.01 -25.17 -17.34
N ASP A 32 21.27 -25.58 -17.13
CA ASP A 32 21.67 -26.47 -16.02
C ASP A 32 21.44 -25.86 -14.62
N VAL A 33 21.35 -24.53 -14.50
CA VAL A 33 20.95 -23.85 -13.26
C VAL A 33 19.47 -24.09 -12.95
N CYS A 34 18.61 -24.02 -13.96
CA CYS A 34 17.17 -24.26 -13.84
C CYS A 34 16.83 -25.75 -13.76
N ASN A 35 17.61 -26.60 -14.42
CA ASN A 35 17.35 -28.03 -14.59
C ASN A 35 18.07 -28.92 -13.56
N SER A 36 18.79 -28.32 -12.59
CA SER A 36 19.44 -29.03 -11.47
C SER A 36 18.41 -29.58 -10.46
N SER A 37 17.74 -30.69 -10.81
CA SER A 37 16.80 -31.41 -9.94
C SER A 37 17.51 -32.12 -8.77
N LYS A 38 18.02 -31.36 -7.80
CA LYS A 38 18.64 -31.92 -6.59
C LYS A 38 17.57 -32.40 -5.61
N ASN A 39 17.28 -33.69 -5.68
CA ASN A 39 16.45 -34.40 -4.71
C ASN A 39 16.92 -34.12 -3.27
N TRP A 40 16.11 -33.41 -2.49
CA TRP A 40 16.41 -33.12 -1.08
C TRP A 40 16.24 -34.39 -0.24
N GLY A 41 17.35 -35.10 -0.02
CA GLY A 41 17.41 -36.27 0.85
C GLY A 41 17.07 -35.91 2.30
N LYS A 42 16.06 -36.59 2.88
CA LYS A 42 15.75 -36.50 4.30
C LYS A 42 16.94 -37.00 5.13
N ARG A 43 17.54 -36.15 5.98
CA ARG A 43 18.43 -36.64 7.05
C ARG A 43 17.61 -37.28 8.17
N LYS A 44 18.06 -38.44 8.65
CA LYS A 44 17.43 -39.28 9.67
C LYS A 44 18.48 -39.62 10.74
N GLY A 45 18.08 -39.64 12.01
CA GLY A 45 18.95 -39.90 13.17
C GLY A 45 19.28 -38.62 13.96
N THR A 46 19.33 -38.63 15.30
CA THR A 46 19.24 -39.74 16.27
C THR A 46 18.51 -39.33 17.55
N MET A 47 17.86 -40.30 18.19
CA MET A 47 17.12 -40.14 19.45
C MET A 47 18.05 -40.43 20.64
N ASN A 48 18.00 -39.63 21.70
CA ASN A 48 18.48 -40.05 23.03
C ASN A 48 17.57 -39.50 24.15
N GLN A 49 17.62 -40.12 25.34
CA GLN A 49 16.45 -40.26 26.22
C GLN A 49 16.49 -39.47 27.54
N ASN A 50 15.27 -39.25 28.07
CA ASN A 50 14.86 -39.16 29.49
C ASN A 50 15.48 -38.05 30.39
N SER A 51 14.65 -37.27 31.10
CA SER A 51 14.19 -37.74 32.42
C SER A 51 12.83 -37.18 32.90
N LEU A 52 11.94 -38.10 33.32
CA LEU A 52 11.14 -38.06 34.56
C LEU A 52 10.31 -36.78 34.84
N ILE A 53 8.98 -36.75 34.66
CA ILE A 53 7.90 -37.09 35.65
C ILE A 53 6.57 -36.54 35.07
N LYS A 54 5.33 -37.05 35.26
CA LYS A 54 4.69 -38.18 35.96
C LYS A 54 3.48 -38.64 35.11
N LYS A 55 3.00 -39.89 35.19
CA LYS A 55 1.69 -40.30 34.59
C LYS A 55 0.54 -40.08 35.58
N ARG A 56 -0.64 -39.62 35.10
CA ARG A 56 -1.94 -39.95 35.70
C ARG A 56 -3.02 -40.12 34.61
N LYS A 57 -4.02 -40.95 34.91
CA LYS A 57 -5.03 -41.50 33.99
C LYS A 57 -5.91 -40.45 33.30
N ILE A 58 -6.43 -40.86 32.14
CA ILE A 58 -7.56 -40.28 31.42
C ILE A 58 -8.74 -40.05 32.38
N SER A 59 -9.27 -38.83 32.37
CA SER A 59 -10.67 -38.54 32.67
C SER A 59 -11.25 -37.83 31.44
N VAL A 60 -12.45 -38.23 31.03
CA VAL A 60 -13.18 -37.55 29.95
C VAL A 60 -13.93 -36.39 30.56
N GLU A 61 -13.46 -35.16 30.34
CA GLU A 61 -14.26 -33.97 30.63
C GLU A 61 -14.14 -32.90 29.55
N HIS A 62 -15.24 -32.20 29.30
CA HIS A 62 -15.49 -31.44 28.07
C HIS A 62 -14.82 -30.06 28.07
N GLY A 63 -13.50 -30.03 27.83
CA GLY A 63 -12.75 -28.80 27.56
C GLY A 63 -13.17 -28.12 26.24
N LYS A 64 -13.95 -27.04 26.34
CA LYS A 64 -14.41 -26.24 25.20
C LYS A 64 -13.23 -25.73 24.34
N LYS A 65 -13.07 -26.28 23.14
CA LYS A 65 -12.07 -25.83 22.14
C LYS A 65 -12.40 -24.39 21.72
N ASN A 66 -11.65 -23.42 22.22
CA ASN A 66 -11.85 -21.99 21.91
C ASN A 66 -11.30 -21.65 20.49
N LYS A 67 -11.96 -22.17 19.45
CA LYS A 67 -11.67 -21.87 18.04
C LYS A 67 -12.20 -20.49 17.65
N ASN A 68 -11.47 -19.42 18.00
CA ASN A 68 -11.81 -18.05 17.58
C ASN A 68 -10.80 -17.43 16.61
N GLY A 69 -10.25 -18.25 15.71
CA GLY A 69 -9.74 -17.77 14.42
C GLY A 69 -10.90 -17.45 13.47
N LYS A 70 -11.67 -16.39 13.73
CA LYS A 70 -12.75 -15.94 12.84
C LYS A 70 -12.17 -15.35 11.56
N ILE A 71 -11.79 -16.21 10.62
CA ILE A 71 -11.58 -15.82 9.22
C ILE A 71 -12.94 -15.32 8.70
N SER A 72 -13.12 -14.00 8.67
CA SER A 72 -14.32 -13.41 8.07
C SER A 72 -14.38 -13.83 6.59
N PRO A 73 -15.55 -14.31 6.11
CA PRO A 73 -15.69 -14.75 4.72
C PRO A 73 -15.19 -13.69 3.74
N LEU A 74 -14.50 -14.12 2.68
CA LEU A 74 -13.88 -13.24 1.68
C LEU A 74 -14.88 -12.20 1.13
N TRP A 75 -16.14 -12.60 0.92
CA TRP A 75 -17.21 -11.69 0.49
C TRP A 75 -17.50 -10.55 1.48
N LYS A 76 -17.38 -10.79 2.79
CA LYS A 76 -17.57 -9.74 3.81
C LYS A 76 -16.45 -8.71 3.73
N LYS A 77 -15.21 -9.14 3.43
CA LYS A 77 -14.05 -8.25 3.25
C LYS A 77 -14.24 -7.35 2.03
N ASN A 78 -14.66 -7.92 0.90
CA ASN A 78 -14.94 -7.16 -0.31
C ASN A 78 -16.11 -6.18 -0.11
N ARG A 79 -17.20 -6.60 0.57
CA ARG A 79 -18.33 -5.71 0.90
C ARG A 79 -17.90 -4.50 1.74
N THR A 80 -17.06 -4.69 2.76
CA THR A 80 -16.53 -3.58 3.56
C THR A 80 -15.57 -2.69 2.79
N LEU A 81 -14.73 -3.26 1.91
CA LEU A 81 -13.82 -2.47 1.06
C LEU A 81 -14.62 -1.58 0.10
N ASN A 82 -15.64 -2.14 -0.54
CA ASN A 82 -16.57 -1.40 -1.39
C ASN A 82 -17.31 -0.29 -0.62
N GLN A 83 -17.60 -0.48 0.67
CA GLN A 83 -18.18 0.55 1.55
C GLN A 83 -17.15 1.61 2.03
N ILE A 84 -15.85 1.34 1.93
CA ILE A 84 -14.82 2.37 2.05
C ILE A 84 -14.76 3.15 0.74
N LYS A 85 -14.59 2.47 -0.40
CA LYS A 85 -14.53 3.05 -1.74
C LYS A 85 -15.73 3.96 -2.04
N SER A 86 -16.97 3.48 -1.85
CA SER A 86 -18.18 4.28 -2.12
C SER A 86 -18.25 5.54 -1.28
N LYS A 87 -17.93 5.46 0.03
CA LYS A 87 -17.89 6.65 0.90
C LYS A 87 -16.79 7.63 0.49
N CYS A 88 -15.65 7.16 0.01
CA CYS A 88 -14.54 8.02 -0.43
C CYS A 88 -14.81 8.77 -1.74
N LYS A 89 -15.82 8.40 -2.55
CA LYS A 89 -16.13 9.07 -3.83
C LYS A 89 -16.50 10.55 -3.69
N HIS A 90 -16.97 10.96 -2.51
CA HIS A 90 -17.35 12.36 -2.23
C HIS A 90 -16.22 13.18 -1.58
N PHE A 91 -15.06 12.58 -1.31
CA PHE A 91 -13.95 13.22 -0.59
C PHE A 91 -12.60 13.14 -1.33
N HIS A 92 -12.39 12.13 -2.17
CA HIS A 92 -11.16 11.93 -2.94
C HIS A 92 -11.44 12.10 -4.44
N LEU A 93 -10.38 12.44 -5.18
CA LEU A 93 -10.41 12.59 -6.63
C LEU A 93 -10.16 11.23 -7.29
N ASP A 94 -10.98 10.90 -8.30
CA ASP A 94 -10.85 9.66 -9.05
C ASP A 94 -9.58 9.69 -9.93
N SER A 95 -8.94 8.54 -10.15
CA SER A 95 -7.76 8.44 -11.02
C SER A 95 -8.10 8.70 -12.48
N ASN A 96 -9.35 8.49 -12.89
CA ASN A 96 -9.86 8.80 -14.23
C ASN A 96 -9.88 10.32 -14.54
N LEU A 97 -9.55 11.19 -13.58
CA LEU A 97 -9.40 12.63 -13.78
C LEU A 97 -7.99 13.02 -14.27
N LEU A 98 -7.02 12.10 -14.28
CA LEU A 98 -5.68 12.36 -14.79
C LEU A 98 -5.73 12.75 -16.28
N VAL A 99 -5.02 13.82 -16.63
CA VAL A 99 -4.92 14.27 -18.03
C VAL A 99 -4.07 13.32 -18.87
N VAL A 100 -3.03 12.74 -18.25
CA VAL A 100 -2.03 11.89 -18.91
C VAL A 100 -2.34 10.42 -18.64
N ASP A 101 -2.39 9.62 -19.70
CA ASP A 101 -2.52 8.16 -19.64
C ASP A 101 -1.20 7.52 -19.15
N PHE A 102 -0.99 7.53 -17.84
CA PHE A 102 0.17 6.91 -17.23
C PHE A 102 0.12 5.37 -17.26
N PRO A 103 1.28 4.68 -17.35
CA PRO A 103 1.35 3.23 -17.20
C PRO A 103 0.69 2.74 -15.91
N SER A 104 0.04 1.58 -15.96
CA SER A 104 -0.77 1.02 -14.86
C SER A 104 -0.04 1.01 -13.50
N ASP A 105 1.26 0.72 -13.50
CA ASP A 105 2.05 0.64 -12.25
C ASP A 105 2.38 2.02 -11.67
N PHE A 106 2.55 3.05 -12.50
CA PHE A 106 2.62 4.43 -12.03
C PHE A 106 1.28 4.85 -11.43
N THR A 107 0.16 4.59 -12.12
CA THR A 107 -1.19 4.91 -11.64
C THR A 107 -1.50 4.21 -10.30
N LYS A 108 -1.08 2.95 -10.13
CA LYS A 108 -1.15 2.22 -8.84
C LYS A 108 -0.30 2.88 -7.74
N SER A 109 0.86 3.47 -8.07
CA SER A 109 1.75 4.11 -7.10
C SER A 109 1.18 5.42 -6.53
N VAL A 110 0.36 6.14 -7.29
CA VAL A 110 -0.27 7.42 -6.89
C VAL A 110 -1.73 7.26 -6.41
N THR A 111 -2.28 6.04 -6.45
CA THR A 111 -3.63 5.72 -5.98
C THR A 111 -3.64 4.91 -4.69
N CYS A 112 -4.69 5.08 -3.90
CA CYS A 112 -4.85 4.39 -2.63
C CYS A 112 -5.32 2.94 -2.85
N GLN A 113 -4.52 1.97 -2.43
CA GLN A 113 -4.81 0.52 -2.52
C GLN A 113 -5.99 0.03 -1.62
N VAL A 114 -6.87 0.93 -1.17
CA VAL A 114 -8.10 0.67 -0.39
C VAL A 114 -9.35 1.31 -1.01
N CYS A 115 -9.22 2.47 -1.66
CA CYS A 115 -10.35 3.15 -2.31
C CYS A 115 -10.16 3.37 -3.81
N GLU A 116 -8.98 3.08 -4.36
CA GLU A 116 -8.61 3.21 -5.79
C GLU A 116 -8.71 4.64 -6.36
N HIS A 117 -8.96 5.63 -5.51
CA HIS A 117 -8.87 7.05 -5.82
C HIS A 117 -7.42 7.55 -5.66
N ILE A 118 -7.13 8.74 -6.21
CA ILE A 118 -5.85 9.43 -6.01
C ILE A 118 -5.59 9.63 -4.51
N LEU A 119 -4.33 9.44 -4.10
CA LEU A 119 -3.92 9.56 -2.72
C LEU A 119 -4.21 10.97 -2.15
N SER A 120 -5.09 11.02 -1.15
CA SER A 120 -5.43 12.20 -0.36
C SER A 120 -4.94 11.99 1.08
N ASP A 121 -4.15 12.93 1.59
CA ASP A 121 -3.43 12.80 2.87
C ASP A 121 -2.69 11.44 2.98
N PRO A 122 -1.68 11.21 2.11
CA PRO A 122 -1.03 9.92 2.00
C PRO A 122 -0.20 9.58 3.24
N VAL A 123 -0.30 8.33 3.68
CA VAL A 123 0.55 7.71 4.69
C VAL A 123 1.23 6.47 4.12
N GLN A 124 2.48 6.26 4.52
CA GLN A 124 3.29 5.10 4.19
C GLN A 124 3.35 4.14 5.38
N THR A 125 3.12 2.86 5.10
CA THR A 125 3.28 1.77 6.07
C THR A 125 4.75 1.36 6.22
N SER A 126 5.09 0.64 7.29
CA SER A 126 6.41 0.01 7.47
C SER A 126 6.87 -0.80 6.24
N CYS A 127 5.95 -1.58 5.67
CA CYS A 127 6.11 -2.34 4.43
C CYS A 127 6.03 -1.49 3.13
N LYS A 128 6.24 -0.18 3.23
CA LYS A 128 6.38 0.82 2.15
C LYS A 128 5.17 1.07 1.24
N HIS A 129 4.05 0.38 1.44
CA HIS A 129 2.79 0.62 0.73
C HIS A 129 2.09 1.91 1.20
N LEU A 130 1.38 2.56 0.27
CA LEU A 130 0.78 3.88 0.42
C LEU A 130 -0.76 3.84 0.45
N PHE A 131 -1.35 4.67 1.32
CA PHE A 131 -2.80 4.77 1.51
C PHE A 131 -3.22 6.18 1.90
N CYS A 132 -4.47 6.59 1.64
CA CYS A 132 -5.04 7.76 2.31
C CYS A 132 -5.18 7.48 3.81
N ARG A 133 -4.81 8.43 4.68
CA ARG A 133 -4.85 8.24 6.14
C ARG A 133 -6.21 7.78 6.66
N ILE A 134 -7.29 8.38 6.17
CA ILE A 134 -8.67 7.97 6.56
C ILE A 134 -9.04 6.57 6.08
N CYS A 135 -8.48 6.10 4.96
CA CYS A 135 -8.78 4.78 4.40
C CYS A 135 -8.11 3.67 5.20
N ILE A 136 -6.82 3.78 5.49
CA ILE A 136 -6.08 2.75 6.23
C ILE A 136 -6.54 2.66 7.69
N LEU A 137 -6.80 3.79 8.36
CA LEU A 137 -7.33 3.79 9.72
C LEU A 137 -8.73 3.16 9.80
N LYS A 138 -9.59 3.40 8.81
CA LYS A 138 -10.90 2.74 8.70
C LYS A 138 -10.79 1.27 8.35
N TYR A 139 -9.81 0.88 7.52
CA TYR A 139 -9.50 -0.52 7.24
C TYR A 139 -9.09 -1.26 8.52
N PHE A 140 -8.13 -0.73 9.29
CA PHE A 140 -7.69 -1.34 10.55
C PHE A 140 -8.85 -1.57 11.53
N LYS A 141 -9.78 -0.61 11.67
CA LYS A 141 -10.98 -0.76 12.51
C LYS A 141 -11.95 -1.86 12.05
N LEU A 142 -11.99 -2.18 10.76
CA LEU A 142 -12.96 -3.14 10.18
C LEU A 142 -12.36 -4.52 9.91
N MET A 143 -11.06 -4.58 9.59
CA MET A 143 -10.38 -5.78 9.08
C MET A 143 -9.26 -6.29 9.99
N GLY A 144 -8.67 -5.44 10.83
CA GLY A 144 -7.49 -5.72 11.65
C GLY A 144 -6.20 -5.05 11.15
N CYS A 145 -5.16 -5.07 11.98
CA CYS A 145 -3.88 -4.37 11.78
C CYS A 145 -2.92 -5.10 10.81
N TYR A 146 -3.29 -5.15 9.52
CA TYR A 146 -2.42 -5.63 8.44
C TYR A 146 -2.56 -4.76 7.20
N CYS A 147 -1.47 -4.68 6.43
CA CYS A 147 -1.41 -3.98 5.17
C CYS A 147 -2.39 -4.59 4.15
N PRO A 148 -3.33 -3.80 3.57
CA PRO A 148 -4.27 -4.28 2.55
C PRO A 148 -3.59 -4.89 1.31
N ALA A 149 -2.41 -4.38 0.93
CA ALA A 149 -1.71 -4.78 -0.29
C ALA A 149 -0.92 -6.09 -0.12
N CYS A 150 -0.02 -6.16 0.87
CA CYS A 150 0.89 -7.30 1.06
C CYS A 150 0.57 -8.19 2.28
N ARG A 151 -0.44 -7.85 3.08
CA ARG A 151 -0.88 -8.57 4.30
C ARG A 151 0.15 -8.64 5.44
N HIS A 152 1.28 -7.95 5.32
CA HIS A 152 2.23 -7.75 6.41
C HIS A 152 1.55 -7.04 7.60
N THR A 153 1.94 -7.39 8.83
CA THR A 153 1.43 -6.74 10.06
C THR A 153 1.78 -5.25 10.05
N CYS A 154 0.80 -4.39 10.34
CA CYS A 154 1.00 -2.95 10.37
C CYS A 154 -0.01 -2.32 11.33
N PHE A 155 0.49 -1.59 12.31
CA PHE A 155 -0.30 -0.90 13.32
C PHE A 155 -0.52 0.57 12.94
N PRO A 156 -1.53 1.26 13.52
CA PRO A 156 -1.74 2.70 13.31
C PRO A 156 -0.53 3.57 13.67
N THR A 157 0.32 3.10 14.60
CA THR A 157 1.58 3.73 15.02
C THR A 157 2.68 3.68 13.96
N ASP A 158 2.59 2.75 13.01
CA ASP A 158 3.62 2.49 12.01
C ASP A 158 3.39 3.31 10.72
N LEU A 159 2.39 4.20 10.74
CA LEU A 159 2.01 5.07 9.63
C LEU A 159 2.88 6.33 9.65
N ALA A 160 3.83 6.41 8.72
CA ALA A 160 4.69 7.57 8.53
C ALA A 160 4.21 8.45 7.36
N THR A 161 4.61 9.71 7.34
CA THR A 161 4.48 10.56 6.15
C THR A 161 5.42 10.04 5.04
N PRO A 162 4.96 9.90 3.78
CA PRO A 162 5.82 9.51 2.67
C PRO A 162 6.97 10.49 2.43
N VAL A 163 8.02 10.01 1.76
CA VAL A 163 9.18 10.84 1.38
C VAL A 163 8.76 12.06 0.55
N LYS A 164 9.40 13.21 0.80
CA LYS A 164 9.03 14.50 0.20
C LYS A 164 9.08 14.51 -1.33
N SER A 165 10.00 13.77 -1.94
CA SER A 165 10.08 13.59 -3.40
C SER A 165 8.80 12.96 -3.97
N PHE A 166 8.29 11.89 -3.35
CA PHE A 166 7.02 11.27 -3.72
C PHE A 166 5.85 12.26 -3.58
N LEU A 167 5.79 13.00 -2.47
CA LEU A 167 4.76 14.02 -2.27
C LEU A 167 4.81 15.12 -3.33
N ASN A 168 6.00 15.51 -3.80
CA ASN A 168 6.15 16.50 -4.87
C ASN A 168 5.65 15.95 -6.22
N ILE A 169 5.97 14.70 -6.55
CA ILE A 169 5.47 14.01 -7.76
C ILE A 169 3.94 13.92 -7.73
N LEU A 170 3.37 13.45 -6.62
CA LEU A 170 1.92 13.35 -6.41
C LEU A 170 1.23 14.73 -6.60
N ASN A 171 1.78 15.78 -6.00
CA ASN A 171 1.26 17.15 -6.11
C ASN A 171 1.40 17.76 -7.51
N SER A 172 2.29 17.22 -8.35
CA SER A 172 2.53 17.67 -9.72
C SER A 172 1.66 16.95 -10.76
N LEU A 173 0.82 15.99 -10.36
CA LEU A 173 -0.16 15.37 -11.25
C LEU A 173 -1.17 16.41 -11.74
N VAL A 174 -1.47 16.40 -13.04
CA VAL A 174 -2.45 17.30 -13.66
C VAL A 174 -3.79 16.60 -13.79
N LEU A 175 -4.86 17.26 -13.37
CA LEU A 175 -6.23 16.76 -13.34
C LEU A 175 -7.18 17.65 -14.12
N LYS A 176 -8.13 17.04 -14.83
CA LYS A 176 -9.28 17.74 -15.44
C LYS A 176 -10.25 18.20 -14.36
N CYS A 177 -10.81 19.39 -14.52
CA CYS A 177 -11.87 19.85 -13.62
C CYS A 177 -13.14 19.00 -13.75
N THR A 178 -13.82 18.75 -12.63
CA THR A 178 -15.12 18.05 -12.58
C THR A 178 -16.34 18.97 -12.73
N VAL A 179 -16.14 20.28 -12.94
CA VAL A 179 -17.24 21.26 -13.05
C VAL A 179 -17.65 21.39 -14.52
N THR A 180 -18.93 21.15 -14.81
CA THR A 180 -19.52 21.32 -16.14
C THR A 180 -19.29 22.73 -16.68
N GLY A 181 -18.68 22.84 -17.87
CA GLY A 181 -18.31 24.13 -18.48
C GLY A 181 -16.96 24.68 -18.04
N CYS A 182 -16.12 23.89 -17.39
CA CYS A 182 -14.75 24.25 -17.06
C CYS A 182 -13.77 23.21 -17.61
N ASP A 183 -13.07 23.57 -18.69
CA ASP A 183 -12.07 22.73 -19.36
C ASP A 183 -10.64 23.00 -18.86
N GLU A 184 -10.48 23.59 -17.67
CA GLU A 184 -9.16 23.82 -17.06
C GLU A 184 -8.50 22.50 -16.62
N GLU A 185 -7.19 22.42 -16.85
CA GLU A 185 -6.31 21.37 -16.34
C GLU A 185 -5.48 21.90 -15.17
N ILE A 186 -5.59 21.28 -14.00
CA ILE A 186 -5.09 21.82 -12.73
C ILE A 186 -4.19 20.81 -12.03
N LEU A 187 -3.01 21.28 -11.58
CA LEU A 187 -2.13 20.53 -10.68
C LEU A 187 -2.88 20.13 -9.40
N LEU A 188 -2.72 18.88 -8.94
CA LEU A 188 -3.37 18.37 -7.72
C LEU A 188 -3.16 19.30 -6.51
N ALA A 189 -1.96 19.88 -6.37
CA ALA A 189 -1.63 20.86 -5.32
C ALA A 189 -2.55 22.11 -5.29
N LYS A 190 -3.11 22.51 -6.43
CA LYS A 190 -3.96 23.71 -6.60
C LYS A 190 -5.43 23.39 -6.82
N TYR A 191 -5.79 22.10 -6.97
CA TYR A 191 -7.14 21.66 -7.31
C TYR A 191 -8.21 22.15 -6.33
N SER A 192 -7.91 22.11 -5.02
CA SER A 192 -8.81 22.61 -3.97
C SER A 192 -9.11 24.12 -4.12
N GLN A 193 -8.10 24.93 -4.42
CA GLN A 193 -8.24 26.37 -4.62
C GLN A 193 -9.04 26.69 -5.89
N HIS A 194 -8.82 25.94 -6.98
CA HIS A 194 -9.59 26.05 -8.22
C HIS A 194 -11.09 25.75 -7.97
N ILE A 195 -11.42 24.64 -7.29
CA ILE A 195 -12.81 24.28 -6.98
C ILE A 195 -13.50 25.30 -6.05
N SER A 196 -12.77 25.98 -5.17
CA SER A 196 -13.35 27.06 -4.35
C SER A 196 -13.80 28.26 -5.20
N LYS A 197 -13.03 28.66 -6.22
CA LYS A 197 -13.42 29.75 -7.13
C LYS A 197 -14.75 29.49 -7.83
N HIS A 198 -14.98 28.25 -8.30
CA HIS A 198 -16.26 27.84 -8.89
C HIS A 198 -17.46 28.00 -7.95
N LYS A 199 -17.26 27.75 -6.65
CA LYS A 199 -18.32 27.95 -5.64
C LYS A 199 -18.63 29.43 -5.42
N GLU A 200 -17.60 30.27 -5.41
CA GLU A 200 -17.76 31.74 -5.28
C GLU A 200 -18.46 32.35 -6.49
N MET A 201 -18.15 31.89 -7.71
CA MET A 201 -18.82 32.36 -8.94
C MET A 201 -20.31 32.04 -8.92
N LYS A 202 -20.69 30.78 -8.66
CA LYS A 202 -22.10 30.37 -8.53
C LYS A 202 -22.84 31.10 -7.40
N GLY A 203 -22.14 31.41 -6.30
CA GLY A 203 -22.69 32.19 -5.20
C GLY A 203 -22.98 33.65 -5.57
N LYS A 204 -22.16 34.27 -6.43
CA LYS A 204 -22.37 35.63 -6.93
C LYS A 204 -23.52 35.70 -7.93
N GLU A 205 -23.60 34.76 -8.88
CA GLU A 205 -24.71 34.68 -9.84
C GLU A 205 -26.08 34.60 -9.15
N ALA A 206 -26.18 33.86 -8.04
CA ALA A 206 -27.42 33.73 -7.26
C ALA A 206 -27.85 35.01 -6.51
N TYR A 207 -26.96 36.00 -6.32
CA TYR A 207 -27.23 37.19 -5.50
C TYR A 207 -27.67 38.43 -6.30
N VAL A 208 -27.49 38.44 -7.63
CA VAL A 208 -27.55 39.67 -8.45
C VAL A 208 -28.98 40.14 -8.82
N HIS A 209 -30.04 39.40 -8.47
CA HIS A 209 -31.40 39.67 -8.98
C HIS A 209 -32.54 39.80 -7.93
N ILE A 210 -32.37 40.64 -6.90
CA ILE A 210 -33.54 41.30 -6.25
C ILE A 210 -33.22 42.77 -5.94
N ASN A 211 -33.48 43.66 -6.91
CA ASN A 211 -33.69 45.08 -6.66
C ASN A 211 -34.69 45.65 -7.69
N LYS A 212 -35.96 45.24 -7.57
CA LYS A 212 -37.06 45.95 -8.22
C LYS A 212 -37.40 47.17 -7.36
N GLY A 213 -36.89 48.33 -7.75
CA GLY A 213 -37.22 49.59 -7.10
C GLY A 213 -38.73 49.84 -7.15
N GLY A 214 -39.30 50.23 -6.00
CA GLY A 214 -40.71 50.54 -5.87
C GLY A 214 -40.90 51.67 -4.87
N ARG A 215 -41.13 52.89 -5.39
CA ARG A 215 -41.64 54.02 -4.62
C ARG A 215 -42.55 54.86 -5.52
N PRO A 216 -43.86 54.89 -5.26
CA PRO A 216 -44.75 55.98 -5.67
C PRO A 216 -44.40 57.27 -4.92
#